data_AF-A0A1I1UU07-F1
#
_entry.id   AF-A0A1I1UU07-F1
#
_cell.length_a   1.000
_cell.length_b   1.000
_cell.length_c   1.000
_cell.angle_alpha   90.00
_cell.angle_beta   90.00
_cell.angle_gamma   90.00
#
_symmetry.space_group_name_H-M   'P 1'
#
loop_
_entity.id
_entity.type
_entity.pdbx_description
1 polymer ?
#
loop_
_entity_poly.entity_id
_entity_poly.type
_entity_poly.pdbx_seq_one_letter_code
_entity_poly.pdbx_strand_id
1 'polypeptide(L)'
;MDRKTIFVSAVLAFAASALVSQLVFRGGTSAPSVVATQARAASAGPSYAALLDAIDRRIDGLQKRANGRPGDWLTRMHLGSALLERAGLTHQVHDFARVQAVLDDAFSMAPPGSGPLLLAARFNFSIHRLGEAEKYLDMMDRRAVPRRDEQTSARVLRAEIAVQRGQYEAAFAELSAVAAAAPVAATAELALYHAKTGDPAQAEALLAEALEATGANDPRRRAWMKLQLGIVAMERGDLRLGLKHLQDADAELTGWWLVQEHIAEIHNRRDDHARAIEIYEELVRTADLPQHMDALASLYRHTGESQRAEELIARAAARWEQQLASFPESAMGHALHHYLQFGPPERALELARANHANRPGGDAQVSLAHALLNMGQPAEALAVAERALASPYRTPRLHDVAAKAHAMLGHTQAAEEQTALLLAMNPRYSSDDHSH
;
A
#
# COMPACT_ATOMS: atom_id res chain seq x y z
N MET A 1 -27.72 -31.52 -8.45
CA MET A 1 -26.67 -30.66 -9.03
C MET A 1 -26.52 -29.47 -8.10
N ASP A 2 -25.74 -29.64 -7.03
CA ASP A 2 -25.49 -28.60 -6.04
C ASP A 2 -24.47 -27.60 -6.58
N ARG A 3 -24.94 -26.41 -6.94
CA ARG A 3 -24.08 -25.25 -7.21
C ARG A 3 -23.71 -24.63 -5.87
N LYS A 4 -22.56 -25.03 -5.32
CA LYS A 4 -21.88 -24.24 -4.28
C LYS A 4 -21.28 -23.00 -4.94
N THR A 5 -22.02 -21.90 -4.94
CA THR A 5 -21.51 -20.58 -5.29
C THR A 5 -20.68 -20.10 -4.10
N ILE A 6 -19.36 -20.27 -4.16
CA ILE A 6 -18.45 -19.71 -3.18
C ILE A 6 -18.16 -18.28 -3.66
N PHE A 7 -18.57 -17.29 -2.86
CA PHE A 7 -18.25 -15.88 -3.11
C PHE A 7 -16.91 -15.58 -2.44
N VAL A 8 -15.92 -15.11 -3.21
CA VAL A 8 -14.63 -14.65 -2.70
C VAL A 8 -14.35 -13.26 -3.29
N SER A 9 -13.65 -12.42 -2.54
CA SER A 9 -13.68 -10.96 -2.68
C SER A 9 -12.26 -10.37 -2.65
N ALA A 10 -11.73 -9.82 -3.77
CA ALA A 10 -10.44 -9.09 -3.86
C ALA A 10 -10.38 -7.82 -2.94
N VAL A 11 -9.31 -7.03 -2.83
CA VAL A 11 -9.26 -5.52 -2.75
C VAL A 11 -7.77 -5.15 -2.58
N LEU A 12 -7.25 -4.33 -3.50
CA LEU A 12 -5.95 -3.64 -3.40
C LEU A 12 -5.91 -2.58 -2.28
N ALA A 13 -4.95 -2.68 -1.36
CA ALA A 13 -4.65 -1.67 -0.36
C ALA A 13 -3.33 -0.97 -0.67
N PHE A 14 -3.41 0.35 -0.79
CA PHE A 14 -2.27 1.25 -0.96
C PHE A 14 -1.53 1.42 0.38
N ALA A 15 -0.73 0.42 0.76
CA ALA A 15 0.21 0.53 1.86
C ALA A 15 1.63 0.62 1.29
N ALA A 16 1.95 1.69 0.54
CA ALA A 16 3.34 1.91 0.13
C ALA A 16 3.79 3.37 -0.08
N SER A 17 3.05 4.40 0.37
CA SER A 17 3.54 5.79 0.30
C SER A 17 4.55 6.18 1.39
N ALA A 18 4.99 5.24 2.24
CA ALA A 18 6.07 5.52 3.20
C ALA A 18 7.45 5.73 2.54
N LEU A 19 7.59 5.51 1.22
CA LEU A 19 8.87 5.40 0.53
C LEU A 19 9.59 6.71 0.13
N VAL A 20 9.01 7.90 0.34
CA VAL A 20 9.66 9.18 -0.03
C VAL A 20 10.70 9.68 1.01
N SER A 21 11.04 8.89 2.04
CA SER A 21 11.88 9.38 3.16
C SER A 21 13.40 9.54 2.90
N GLN A 22 13.93 9.38 1.69
CA GLN A 22 15.39 9.53 1.46
C GLN A 22 15.85 10.80 0.72
N LEU A 23 14.96 11.68 0.28
CA LEU A 23 15.39 12.86 -0.51
C LEU A 23 15.79 14.10 0.30
N VAL A 24 15.76 14.09 1.64
CA VAL A 24 15.87 15.37 2.41
C VAL A 24 16.97 15.43 3.48
N PHE A 25 17.70 14.35 3.82
CA PHE A 25 18.79 14.48 4.80
C PHE A 25 20.04 13.65 4.47
N ARG A 26 20.82 14.12 3.48
CA ARG A 26 22.27 13.91 3.40
C ARG A 26 22.99 15.26 3.40
N GLY A 27 23.06 15.88 4.58
CA GLY A 27 24.03 16.95 4.86
C GLY A 27 25.24 16.34 5.58
N GLY A 28 26.37 16.18 4.89
CA GLY A 28 27.61 15.70 5.51
C GLY A 28 28.67 15.27 4.48
N THR A 29 29.55 16.21 4.14
CA THR A 29 30.91 16.09 3.55
C THR A 29 31.31 14.73 2.96
N SER A 30 31.38 14.66 1.63
CA SER A 30 32.06 13.62 0.86
C SER A 30 33.57 13.65 1.11
N ALA A 31 34.12 12.57 1.66
CA ALA A 31 35.54 12.26 1.51
C ALA A 31 35.77 11.58 0.15
N PRO A 32 36.88 11.85 -0.56
CA PRO A 32 37.11 11.27 -1.89
C PRO A 32 37.37 9.77 -1.81
N SER A 33 36.61 8.99 -2.58
CA SER A 33 36.81 7.56 -2.76
C SER A 33 37.92 7.28 -3.77
N VAL A 34 38.98 6.59 -3.35
CA VAL A 34 40.00 6.01 -4.23
C VAL A 34 39.34 4.92 -5.06
N VAL A 35 39.38 5.06 -6.38
CA VAL A 35 38.85 4.08 -7.34
C VAL A 35 39.83 2.91 -7.44
N ALA A 36 39.46 1.77 -6.88
CA ALA A 36 40.07 0.49 -7.21
C ALA A 36 39.13 -0.25 -8.19
N THR A 37 39.53 -0.29 -9.46
CA THR A 37 38.80 -1.00 -10.51
C THR A 37 39.04 -2.50 -10.37
N GLN A 38 38.06 -3.23 -9.85
CA GLN A 38 37.94 -4.67 -10.04
C GLN A 38 36.65 -4.98 -10.77
N ALA A 39 36.76 -5.81 -11.81
CA ALA A 39 35.65 -6.30 -12.60
C ALA A 39 34.64 -7.01 -11.68
N ARG A 40 33.46 -6.41 -11.52
CA ARG A 40 32.36 -6.98 -10.74
C ARG A 40 31.71 -8.09 -11.56
N ALA A 41 31.79 -9.32 -11.06
CA ALA A 41 30.70 -10.28 -11.28
C ALA A 41 29.38 -9.58 -10.89
N ALA A 42 28.30 -9.80 -11.63
CA ALA A 42 27.00 -9.21 -11.34
C ALA A 42 26.56 -9.58 -9.92
N SER A 43 26.88 -8.73 -8.95
CA SER A 43 26.44 -8.90 -7.58
C SER A 43 24.94 -8.64 -7.58
N ALA A 44 24.15 -9.62 -7.14
CA ALA A 44 22.76 -9.39 -6.76
C ALA A 44 22.67 -8.11 -5.89
N GLY A 45 21.57 -7.35 -6.01
CA GLY A 45 21.34 -6.18 -5.17
C GLY A 45 21.46 -6.51 -3.67
N PRO A 46 21.51 -5.49 -2.78
CA PRO A 46 21.50 -5.79 -1.34
C PRO A 46 20.25 -6.59 -0.97
N SER A 47 20.36 -7.48 0.01
CA SER A 47 19.19 -8.23 0.49
C SER A 47 18.30 -7.37 1.38
N TYR A 48 17.00 -7.69 1.42
CA TYR A 48 16.04 -7.14 2.36
C TYR A 48 16.54 -7.24 3.81
N ALA A 49 17.07 -8.40 4.19
CA ALA A 49 17.64 -8.62 5.53
C ALA A 49 18.80 -7.67 5.84
N ALA A 50 19.74 -7.47 4.90
CA ALA A 50 20.86 -6.56 5.09
C ALA A 50 20.42 -5.09 5.20
N LEU A 51 19.38 -4.70 4.45
CA LEU A 51 18.78 -3.37 4.54
C LEU A 51 18.10 -3.16 5.90
N LEU A 52 17.33 -4.15 6.37
CA LEU A 52 16.67 -4.10 7.68
C LEU A 52 17.69 -4.00 8.82
N ASP A 53 18.74 -4.81 8.79
CA ASP A 53 19.85 -4.75 9.75
C ASP A 53 20.54 -3.38 9.78
N ALA A 54 20.71 -2.74 8.62
CA ALA A 54 21.29 -1.41 8.53
C ALA A 54 20.38 -0.34 9.15
N ILE A 55 19.06 -0.46 8.95
CA ILE A 55 18.07 0.42 9.56
C ILE A 55 18.04 0.23 11.08
N ASP A 56 18.08 -1.02 11.57
CA ASP A 56 18.09 -1.33 13.00
C ASP A 56 19.34 -0.77 13.70
N ARG A 57 20.54 -0.93 13.11
CA ARG A 57 21.75 -0.29 13.63
C ARG A 57 21.64 1.25 13.69
N ARG A 58 21.00 1.86 12.69
CA ARG A 58 20.78 3.31 12.67
C ARG A 58 19.78 3.74 13.75
N ILE A 59 18.70 2.98 13.95
CA ILE A 59 17.73 3.19 15.03
C ILE A 59 18.42 3.10 16.38
N ASP A 60 19.24 2.09 16.63
CA ASP A 60 19.97 1.93 17.89
C ASP A 60 20.90 3.10 18.19
N GLY A 61 21.64 3.56 17.17
CA GLY A 61 22.52 4.72 17.29
C GLY A 61 21.76 6.01 17.59
N LEU A 62 20.62 6.23 16.92
CA LEU A 62 19.76 7.39 17.13
C LEU A 62 19.06 7.34 18.50
N GLN A 63 18.62 6.17 18.94
CA GLN A 63 18.02 5.97 20.26
C GLN A 63 19.01 6.28 21.38
N LYS A 64 20.25 5.76 21.29
CA LYS A 64 21.31 6.07 22.26
C LYS A 64 21.58 7.58 22.33
N ARG A 65 21.60 8.25 21.17
CA ARG A 65 21.79 9.70 21.10
C ARG A 65 20.61 10.47 21.70
N ALA A 66 19.39 10.06 21.42
CA ALA A 66 18.18 10.68 21.96
C ALA A 66 18.13 10.58 23.50
N ASN A 67 18.47 9.40 24.04
CA ASN A 67 18.52 9.16 25.48
C ASN A 67 19.57 10.04 26.19
N GLY A 68 20.70 10.32 25.54
CA GLY A 68 21.73 11.22 26.07
C GLY A 68 21.42 12.71 25.94
N ARG A 69 20.32 13.08 25.27
CA ARG A 69 19.96 14.48 24.94
C ARG A 69 18.46 14.70 25.14
N PRO A 70 17.99 14.88 26.38
CA PRO A 70 16.56 14.87 26.70
C PRO A 70 15.75 16.01 26.07
N GLY A 71 16.35 17.14 25.68
CA GLY A 71 15.67 18.26 25.00
C GLY A 71 15.86 18.33 23.48
N ASP A 72 16.51 17.32 22.87
CA ASP A 72 16.84 17.33 21.44
C ASP A 72 15.72 16.68 20.61
N TRP A 73 14.75 17.49 20.20
CA TRP A 73 13.65 17.05 19.33
C TRP A 73 14.11 16.75 17.90
N LEU A 74 15.24 17.31 17.44
CA LEU A 74 15.80 17.04 16.11
C LEU A 74 16.38 15.62 16.03
N THR A 75 17.10 15.18 17.06
CA THR A 75 17.56 13.78 17.14
C THR A 75 16.35 12.82 17.16
N ARG A 76 15.27 13.18 17.86
CA ARG A 76 14.02 12.40 17.86
C ARG A 76 13.34 12.37 16.50
N MET A 77 13.33 13.49 15.77
CA MET A 77 12.86 13.51 14.38
C MET A 77 13.61 12.49 13.53
N HIS A 78 14.94 12.45 13.60
CA HIS A 78 15.73 11.46 12.85
C HIS A 78 15.46 10.02 13.29
N LEU A 79 15.31 9.77 14.59
CA LEU A 79 14.89 8.47 15.12
C LEU A 79 13.53 8.06 14.56
N GLY A 80 12.54 8.94 14.62
CA GLY A 80 11.20 8.71 14.09
C GLY A 80 11.19 8.47 12.58
N SER A 81 12.02 9.18 11.81
CA SER A 81 12.19 8.90 10.37
C SER A 81 12.76 7.50 10.12
N ALA A 82 13.74 7.06 10.92
CA ALA A 82 14.31 5.73 10.77
C ALA A 82 13.32 4.63 11.18
N LEU A 83 12.51 4.86 12.20
CA LEU A 83 11.44 3.98 12.62
C LEU A 83 10.32 3.90 11.56
N LEU A 84 9.92 5.02 10.97
CA LEU A 84 8.92 5.04 9.90
C LEU A 84 9.41 4.31 8.65
N GLU A 85 10.71 4.45 8.34
CA GLU A 85 11.35 3.70 7.26
C GLU A 85 11.31 2.18 7.51
N ARG A 86 11.56 1.75 8.75
CA ARG A 86 11.42 0.34 9.16
C ARG A 86 9.97 -0.12 9.08
N ALA A 87 9.03 0.68 9.57
CA ALA A 87 7.61 0.37 9.57
C ALA A 87 7.09 0.15 8.15
N GLY A 88 7.46 1.00 7.19
CA GLY A 88 7.10 0.84 5.78
C GLY A 88 7.75 -0.36 5.08
N LEU A 89 8.81 -0.93 5.64
CA LEU A 89 9.48 -2.13 5.11
C LEU A 89 8.99 -3.43 5.75
N THR A 90 8.49 -3.39 6.98
CA THR A 90 8.10 -4.59 7.74
C THR A 90 6.59 -4.71 7.89
N HIS A 91 5.85 -3.60 7.81
CA HIS A 91 4.43 -3.49 8.14
C HIS A 91 4.07 -4.02 9.55
N GLN A 92 5.04 -4.02 10.47
CA GLN A 92 4.80 -4.46 11.84
C GLN A 92 4.17 -3.35 12.69
N VAL A 93 3.02 -3.64 13.29
CA VAL A 93 2.25 -2.69 14.10
C VAL A 93 3.07 -2.05 15.24
N HIS A 94 4.01 -2.81 15.81
CA HIS A 94 4.88 -2.31 16.89
C HIS A 94 5.80 -1.17 16.43
N ASP A 95 6.20 -1.13 15.14
CA ASP A 95 7.02 -0.04 14.63
C ASP A 95 6.22 1.26 14.56
N PHE A 96 4.95 1.20 14.15
CA PHE A 96 4.06 2.37 14.16
C PHE A 96 3.88 2.92 15.58
N ALA A 97 3.76 2.05 16.59
CA ALA A 97 3.73 2.46 18.00
C ALA A 97 4.99 3.22 18.42
N ARG A 98 6.16 2.76 17.96
CA ARG A 98 7.44 3.43 18.23
C ARG A 98 7.54 4.78 17.53
N VAL A 99 7.04 4.90 16.29
CA VAL A 99 6.98 6.19 15.57
C VAL A 99 6.11 7.18 16.33
N GLN A 100 4.89 6.77 16.73
CA GLN A 100 3.97 7.62 17.51
C GLN A 100 4.63 8.11 18.80
N ALA A 101 5.22 7.22 19.60
CA ALA A 101 5.85 7.59 20.86
C ALA A 101 7.00 8.59 20.68
N VAL A 102 7.82 8.43 19.63
CA VAL A 102 8.93 9.36 19.33
C VAL A 102 8.40 10.71 18.85
N LEU A 103 7.31 10.74 18.09
CA LEU A 103 6.66 11.98 17.66
C LEU A 103 6.06 12.73 18.85
N ASP A 104 5.34 12.04 19.75
CA ASP A 104 4.77 12.62 20.96
C ASP A 104 5.86 13.25 21.84
N ASP A 105 6.95 12.51 22.05
CA ASP A 105 8.11 12.99 22.80
C ASP A 105 8.74 14.22 22.12
N ALA A 106 8.95 14.16 20.80
CA ALA A 106 9.52 15.29 20.04
C ALA A 106 8.64 16.55 20.10
N PHE A 107 7.32 16.42 20.00
CA PHE A 107 6.40 17.57 20.08
C PHE A 107 6.27 18.14 21.49
N SER A 108 6.43 17.31 22.53
CA SER A 108 6.45 17.80 23.92
C SER A 108 7.61 18.75 24.21
N MET A 109 8.69 18.66 23.43
CA MET A 109 9.92 19.46 23.57
C MET A 109 10.02 20.61 22.58
N ALA A 110 9.39 20.45 21.41
CA ALA A 110 9.49 21.42 20.34
C ALA A 110 8.79 22.73 20.73
N PRO A 111 9.36 23.90 20.38
CA PRO A 111 8.64 25.16 20.52
C PRO A 111 7.29 25.11 19.77
N PRO A 112 6.26 25.84 20.22
CA PRO A 112 4.98 25.90 19.54
C PRO A 112 5.12 26.23 18.04
N GLY A 113 4.44 25.47 17.19
CA GLY A 113 4.52 25.60 15.73
C GLY A 113 5.80 25.01 15.10
N SER A 114 6.69 24.42 15.89
CA SER A 114 7.90 23.72 15.43
C SER A 114 7.75 22.20 15.58
N GLY A 115 8.85 21.46 15.41
CA GLY A 115 8.87 20.01 15.54
C GLY A 115 8.88 19.25 14.20
N PRO A 116 8.75 17.93 14.25
CA PRO A 116 8.87 17.03 13.11
C PRO A 116 7.61 17.00 12.23
N LEU A 117 7.08 18.15 11.80
CA LEU A 117 5.76 18.26 11.14
C LEU A 117 5.61 17.37 9.90
N LEU A 118 6.57 17.38 8.97
CA LEU A 118 6.49 16.55 7.76
C LEU A 118 6.53 15.04 8.09
N LEU A 119 7.33 14.65 9.09
CA LEU A 119 7.37 13.26 9.54
C LEU A 119 6.03 12.86 10.17
N ALA A 120 5.44 13.74 10.99
CA ALA A 120 4.14 13.50 11.60
C ALA A 120 3.02 13.40 10.56
N ALA A 121 3.04 14.25 9.53
CA ALA A 121 2.12 14.19 8.41
C ALA A 121 2.24 12.85 7.66
N ARG A 122 3.47 12.46 7.29
CA ARG A 122 3.74 11.19 6.59
C ARG A 122 3.35 9.97 7.42
N PHE A 123 3.66 9.98 8.72
CA PHE A 123 3.28 8.89 9.62
C PHE A 123 1.75 8.75 9.67
N ASN A 124 1.03 9.83 9.95
CA ASN A 124 -0.43 9.79 10.02
C ASN A 124 -1.06 9.37 8.68
N PHE A 125 -0.52 9.83 7.56
CA PHE A 125 -0.96 9.36 6.25
C PHE A 125 -0.72 7.87 6.03
N SER A 126 0.44 7.34 6.43
CA SER A 126 0.80 5.92 6.26
C SER A 126 -0.10 4.96 7.05
N ILE A 127 -0.77 5.45 8.08
CA ILE A 127 -1.77 4.70 8.87
C ILE A 127 -3.19 5.19 8.63
N HIS A 128 -3.43 5.91 7.52
CA HIS A 128 -4.73 6.44 7.09
C HIS A 128 -5.42 7.44 8.04
N ARG A 129 -4.70 8.11 8.94
CA ARG A 129 -5.21 9.25 9.74
C ARG A 129 -5.16 10.54 8.93
N LEU A 130 -5.99 10.64 7.89
CA LEU A 130 -5.94 11.72 6.90
C LEU A 130 -6.11 13.12 7.52
N GLY A 131 -7.07 13.27 8.44
CA GLY A 131 -7.31 14.53 9.12
C GLY A 131 -6.14 14.98 10.02
N GLU A 132 -5.46 14.04 10.68
CA GLU A 132 -4.25 14.37 11.46
C GLU A 132 -3.10 14.76 10.54
N ALA A 133 -2.92 14.07 9.42
CA ALA A 133 -1.90 14.42 8.44
C ALA A 133 -2.11 15.86 7.91
N GLU A 134 -3.34 16.23 7.56
CA GLU A 134 -3.71 17.58 7.12
C GLU A 134 -3.40 18.64 8.18
N LYS A 135 -3.67 18.39 9.47
CA LYS A 135 -3.32 19.34 10.55
C LYS A 135 -1.83 19.67 10.55
N TYR A 136 -0.97 18.67 10.43
CA TYR A 136 0.49 18.90 10.39
C TYR A 136 0.93 19.62 9.12
N LEU A 137 0.30 19.34 7.98
CA LEU A 137 0.56 20.06 6.72
C LEU A 137 0.13 21.53 6.82
N ASP A 138 -1.02 21.82 7.42
CA ASP A 138 -1.50 23.19 7.65
C ASP A 138 -0.57 23.98 8.59
N MET A 139 0.02 23.30 9.59
CA MET A 139 1.04 23.90 10.44
C MET A 139 2.32 24.24 9.67
N MET A 140 2.70 23.42 8.67
CA MET A 140 3.86 23.71 7.83
C MET A 140 3.66 24.96 6.98
N ASP A 141 2.47 25.17 6.45
CA ASP A 141 2.12 26.35 5.63
C ASP A 141 2.21 27.67 6.41
N ARG A 142 2.05 27.60 7.74
CA ARG A 142 2.14 28.76 8.65
C ARG A 142 3.57 29.08 9.09
N ARG A 143 4.57 28.29 8.69
CA ARG A 143 5.97 28.55 9.06
C ARG A 143 6.47 29.84 8.41
N ALA A 144 7.14 30.68 9.21
CA ALA A 144 7.70 31.94 8.75
C ALA A 144 8.77 31.76 7.65
N VAL A 145 9.56 30.69 7.72
CA VAL A 145 10.59 30.36 6.72
C VAL A 145 10.29 28.98 6.16
N PRO A 146 9.66 28.91 4.97
CA PRO A 146 9.23 27.64 4.43
C PRO A 146 10.40 26.99 3.68
N ARG A 147 10.62 25.69 3.89
CA ARG A 147 11.70 24.92 3.23
C ARG A 147 11.17 24.31 1.93
N ARG A 148 11.86 24.53 0.81
CA ARG A 148 11.33 24.21 -0.53
C ARG A 148 11.05 22.72 -0.73
N ASP A 149 11.96 21.87 -0.28
CA ASP A 149 11.86 20.41 -0.32
C ASP A 149 10.74 19.85 0.55
N GLU A 150 10.59 20.38 1.77
CA GLU A 150 9.47 20.04 2.65
C GLU A 150 8.13 20.50 2.06
N GLN A 151 8.08 21.68 1.42
CA GLN A 151 6.89 22.15 0.70
C GLN A 151 6.53 21.24 -0.48
N THR A 152 7.50 20.85 -1.31
CA THR A 152 7.25 19.91 -2.41
C THR A 152 6.69 18.60 -1.86
N SER A 153 7.27 18.06 -0.79
CA SER A 153 6.77 16.83 -0.14
C SER A 153 5.36 17.00 0.43
N ALA A 154 5.07 18.15 1.03
CA ALA A 154 3.75 18.47 1.57
C ALA A 154 2.68 18.55 0.47
N ARG A 155 3.02 19.17 -0.67
CA ARG A 155 2.15 19.25 -1.85
C ARG A 155 1.79 17.87 -2.40
N VAL A 156 2.78 16.99 -2.56
CA VAL A 156 2.54 15.59 -2.95
C VAL A 156 1.63 14.88 -1.96
N LEU A 157 1.92 14.99 -0.66
CA LEU A 157 1.12 14.33 0.38
C LEU A 157 -0.34 14.83 0.41
N ARG A 158 -0.57 16.14 0.19
CA ARG A 158 -1.94 16.68 0.05
C ARG A 158 -2.66 16.09 -1.16
N ALA A 159 -1.97 15.92 -2.28
CA ALA A 159 -2.56 15.32 -3.46
C ALA A 159 -2.89 13.83 -3.25
N GLU A 160 -2.03 13.08 -2.57
CA GLU A 160 -2.33 11.69 -2.20
C GLU A 160 -3.51 11.58 -1.22
N ILE A 161 -3.61 12.49 -0.25
CA ILE A 161 -4.78 12.61 0.64
C ILE A 161 -6.04 12.93 -0.18
N ALA A 162 -5.94 13.83 -1.16
CA ALA A 162 -7.04 14.19 -2.05
C ALA A 162 -7.54 12.95 -2.83
N VAL A 163 -6.65 12.07 -3.30
CA VAL A 163 -7.05 10.77 -3.90
C VAL A 163 -7.85 9.93 -2.90
N GLN A 164 -7.36 9.76 -1.67
CA GLN A 164 -8.07 8.98 -0.63
C GLN A 164 -9.40 9.60 -0.19
N ARG A 165 -9.60 10.90 -0.40
CA ARG A 165 -10.87 11.62 -0.18
C ARG A 165 -11.79 11.62 -1.41
N GLY A 166 -11.38 11.06 -2.53
CA GLY A 166 -12.15 11.08 -3.79
C GLY A 166 -12.10 12.40 -4.56
N GLN A 167 -11.15 13.28 -4.23
CA GLN A 167 -10.93 14.59 -4.86
C GLN A 167 -9.96 14.46 -6.05
N TYR A 168 -10.28 13.60 -7.02
CA TYR A 168 -9.36 13.18 -8.08
C TYR A 168 -8.86 14.31 -8.98
N GLU A 169 -9.73 15.22 -9.42
CA GLU A 169 -9.34 16.33 -10.30
C GLU A 169 -8.31 17.26 -9.64
N ALA A 170 -8.52 17.59 -8.36
CA ALA A 170 -7.56 18.39 -7.59
C ALA A 170 -6.24 17.64 -7.37
N ALA A 171 -6.31 16.34 -7.09
CA ALA A 171 -5.13 15.50 -6.95
C ALA A 171 -4.31 15.44 -8.24
N PHE A 172 -4.98 15.25 -9.39
CA PHE A 172 -4.34 15.20 -10.70
C PHE A 172 -3.64 16.51 -11.05
N ALA A 173 -4.33 17.64 -10.88
CA ALA A 173 -3.76 18.96 -11.15
C ALA A 173 -2.49 19.20 -10.32
N GLU A 174 -2.53 18.84 -9.04
CA GLU A 174 -1.41 19.06 -8.13
C GLU A 174 -0.24 18.11 -8.39
N LEU A 175 -0.50 16.80 -8.57
CA LEU A 175 0.53 15.82 -8.92
C LEU A 175 1.19 16.17 -10.25
N SER A 176 0.42 16.58 -11.26
CA SER A 176 0.94 17.01 -12.56
C SER A 176 1.82 18.24 -12.43
N ALA A 177 1.38 19.25 -11.66
CA ALA A 177 2.15 20.47 -11.44
C ALA A 177 3.47 20.19 -10.70
N VAL A 178 3.45 19.31 -9.68
CA VAL A 178 4.67 18.93 -8.95
C VAL A 178 5.57 18.06 -9.82
N ALA A 179 5.05 17.10 -10.57
CA ALA A 179 5.86 16.26 -11.46
C ALA A 179 6.56 17.10 -12.53
N ALA A 180 5.90 18.12 -13.10
CA ALA A 180 6.52 19.02 -14.06
C ALA A 180 7.66 19.87 -13.44
N ALA A 181 7.52 20.29 -12.18
CA ALA A 181 8.50 21.16 -11.51
C ALA A 181 9.63 20.38 -10.79
N ALA A 182 9.32 19.19 -10.29
CA ALA A 182 10.19 18.34 -9.49
C ALA A 182 9.86 16.84 -9.77
N PRO A 183 10.24 16.31 -10.95
CA PRO A 183 9.86 14.95 -11.38
C PRO A 183 10.16 13.86 -10.35
N VAL A 184 11.35 13.90 -9.75
CA VAL A 184 11.81 12.94 -8.73
C VAL A 184 10.86 12.85 -7.53
N ALA A 185 10.09 13.90 -7.23
CA ALA A 185 9.19 13.94 -6.09
C ALA A 185 7.79 13.38 -6.39
N ALA A 186 7.31 13.41 -7.64
CA ALA A 186 5.89 13.17 -7.94
C ALA A 186 5.61 12.33 -9.19
N THR A 187 6.59 12.04 -10.06
CA THR A 187 6.34 11.23 -11.28
C THR A 187 5.79 9.85 -10.92
N ALA A 188 6.33 9.20 -9.88
CA ALA A 188 5.82 7.91 -9.43
C ALA A 188 4.40 8.01 -8.84
N GLU A 189 4.11 9.03 -8.04
CA GLU A 189 2.77 9.21 -7.45
C GLU A 189 1.72 9.55 -8.51
N LEU A 190 2.09 10.34 -9.52
CA LEU A 190 1.25 10.58 -10.70
C LEU A 190 0.99 9.28 -11.47
N ALA A 191 1.97 8.40 -11.58
CA ALA A 191 1.79 7.09 -12.18
C ALA A 191 0.76 6.25 -11.42
N LEU A 192 0.82 6.26 -10.09
CA LEU A 192 -0.11 5.52 -9.24
C LEU A 192 -1.53 6.11 -9.26
N TYR A 193 -1.66 7.42 -9.45
CA TYR A 193 -2.93 8.04 -9.79
C TYR A 193 -3.52 7.44 -11.08
N HIS A 194 -2.74 7.45 -12.18
CA HIS A 194 -3.18 6.92 -13.47
C HIS A 194 -3.54 5.43 -13.43
N ALA A 195 -2.83 4.63 -12.64
CA ALA A 195 -3.14 3.22 -12.42
C ALA A 195 -4.54 3.00 -11.83
N LYS A 196 -5.02 3.92 -10.99
CA LYS A 196 -6.35 3.86 -10.35
C LYS A 196 -7.45 4.55 -11.14
N THR A 197 -7.11 5.41 -12.10
CA THR A 197 -8.10 6.18 -12.88
C THR A 197 -8.24 5.71 -14.33
N GLY A 198 -7.84 4.47 -14.62
CA GLY A 198 -8.10 3.82 -15.90
C GLY A 198 -7.15 4.19 -17.04
N ASP A 199 -5.95 4.71 -16.73
CA ASP A 199 -4.88 4.91 -17.72
C ASP A 199 -3.60 4.14 -17.34
N PRO A 200 -3.66 2.80 -17.37
CA PRO A 200 -2.51 1.99 -16.96
C PRO A 200 -1.31 2.12 -17.91
N ALA A 201 -1.52 2.50 -19.18
CA ALA A 201 -0.42 2.75 -20.11
C ALA A 201 0.39 3.99 -19.69
N GLN A 202 -0.27 5.07 -19.30
CA GLN A 202 0.39 6.24 -18.74
C GLN A 202 1.07 5.93 -17.40
N ALA A 203 0.44 5.09 -16.56
CA ALA A 203 1.06 4.62 -15.32
C ALA A 203 2.38 3.87 -15.57
N GLU A 204 2.39 2.92 -16.50
CA GLU A 204 3.59 2.17 -16.88
C GLU A 204 4.70 3.10 -17.41
N ALA A 205 4.35 4.06 -18.28
CA ALA A 205 5.30 5.01 -18.85
C ALA A 205 5.97 5.88 -17.77
N LEU A 206 5.17 6.43 -16.85
CA LEU A 206 5.67 7.27 -15.76
C LEU A 206 6.49 6.47 -14.74
N LEU A 207 6.10 5.23 -14.42
CA LEU A 207 6.90 4.35 -13.56
C LEU A 207 8.25 4.02 -14.21
N ALA A 208 8.28 3.76 -15.51
CA ALA A 208 9.52 3.53 -16.24
C ALA A 208 10.41 4.77 -16.26
N GLU A 209 9.84 5.96 -16.50
CA GLU A 209 10.57 7.24 -16.40
C GLU A 209 11.18 7.44 -15.01
N ALA A 210 10.38 7.23 -13.96
CA ALA A 210 10.84 7.38 -12.59
C ALA A 210 11.92 6.36 -12.21
N LEU A 211 11.86 5.14 -12.76
CA LEU A 211 12.87 4.10 -12.58
C LEU A 211 14.20 4.47 -13.24
N GLU A 212 14.18 5.00 -14.46
CA GLU A 212 15.38 5.47 -15.17
C GLU A 212 16.01 6.67 -14.46
N ALA A 213 15.20 7.57 -13.90
CA ALA A 213 15.68 8.68 -13.09
C ALA A 213 16.25 8.24 -11.72
N THR A 214 15.98 7.01 -11.27
CA THR A 214 16.42 6.49 -9.98
C THR A 214 17.78 5.80 -10.10
N GLY A 215 18.80 6.41 -9.48
CA GLY A 215 20.16 5.88 -9.47
C GLY A 215 20.30 4.48 -8.88
N ALA A 216 21.28 3.72 -9.36
CA ALA A 216 21.57 2.34 -8.93
C ALA A 216 21.96 2.21 -7.44
N ASN A 217 22.20 3.32 -6.74
CA ASN A 217 22.51 3.36 -5.32
C ASN A 217 21.26 3.47 -4.42
N ASP A 218 20.05 3.48 -4.99
CA ASP A 218 18.77 3.40 -4.27
C ASP A 218 17.98 2.14 -4.68
N PRO A 219 18.50 0.94 -4.37
CA PRO A 219 17.91 -0.34 -4.78
C PRO A 219 16.49 -0.52 -4.25
N ARG A 220 16.16 0.06 -3.09
CA ARG A 220 14.80 0.01 -2.54
C ARG A 220 13.81 0.76 -3.43
N ARG A 221 14.11 2.02 -3.80
CA ARG A 221 13.20 2.79 -4.67
C ARG A 221 13.05 2.10 -6.04
N ARG A 222 14.14 1.55 -6.58
CA ARG A 222 14.11 0.78 -7.83
C ARG A 222 13.25 -0.48 -7.71
N ALA A 223 13.44 -1.27 -6.65
CA ALA A 223 12.61 -2.44 -6.37
C ALA A 223 11.12 -2.07 -6.26
N TRP A 224 10.81 -0.98 -5.55
CA TRP A 224 9.42 -0.52 -5.42
C TRP A 224 8.80 -0.08 -6.75
N MET A 225 9.51 0.66 -7.60
CA MET A 225 8.99 1.04 -8.93
C MET A 225 8.73 -0.19 -9.81
N LYS A 226 9.61 -1.19 -9.77
CA LYS A 226 9.43 -2.46 -10.47
C LYS A 226 8.30 -3.30 -9.90
N LEU A 227 8.11 -3.29 -8.58
CA LEU A 227 6.93 -3.88 -7.93
C LEU A 227 5.65 -3.24 -8.47
N GLN A 228 5.58 -1.91 -8.53
CA GLN A 228 4.41 -1.20 -9.07
C GLN A 228 4.16 -1.54 -10.55
N LEU A 229 5.21 -1.63 -11.38
CA LEU A 229 5.09 -2.10 -12.77
C LEU A 229 4.52 -3.53 -12.83
N GLY A 230 4.95 -4.40 -11.91
CA GLY A 230 4.43 -5.76 -11.79
C GLY A 230 2.94 -5.80 -11.45
N ILE A 231 2.52 -4.98 -10.48
CA ILE A 231 1.12 -4.85 -10.06
C ILE A 231 0.25 -4.31 -11.21
N VAL A 232 0.70 -3.25 -11.90
CA VAL A 232 -0.06 -2.68 -13.03
C VAL A 232 -0.24 -3.72 -14.14
N ALA A 233 0.81 -4.46 -14.50
CA ALA A 233 0.71 -5.52 -15.49
C ALA A 233 -0.23 -6.66 -15.05
N MET A 234 -0.15 -7.07 -13.77
CA MET A 234 -1.02 -8.08 -13.17
C MET A 234 -2.50 -7.66 -13.19
N GLU A 235 -2.81 -6.43 -12.81
CA GLU A 235 -4.17 -5.87 -12.80
C GLU A 235 -4.80 -5.77 -14.19
N ARG A 236 -3.98 -5.75 -15.26
CA ARG A 236 -4.43 -5.84 -16.65
C ARG A 236 -4.56 -7.28 -17.18
N GLY A 237 -4.22 -8.27 -16.36
CA GLY A 237 -4.17 -9.67 -16.74
C GLY A 237 -2.91 -10.12 -17.49
N ASP A 238 -1.88 -9.27 -17.63
CA ASP A 238 -0.57 -9.69 -18.16
C ASP A 238 0.31 -10.28 -17.04
N LEU A 239 -0.09 -11.46 -16.57
CA LEU A 239 0.59 -12.18 -15.50
C LEU A 239 2.05 -12.54 -15.86
N ARG A 240 2.39 -12.66 -17.14
CA ARG A 240 3.75 -12.98 -17.58
C ARG A 240 4.66 -11.77 -17.46
N LEU A 241 4.21 -10.62 -17.94
CA LEU A 241 4.94 -9.36 -17.78
C LEU A 241 5.01 -8.95 -16.31
N GLY A 242 3.91 -9.12 -15.57
CA GLY A 242 3.85 -8.91 -14.12
C GLY A 242 4.93 -9.71 -13.39
N LEU A 243 5.00 -11.02 -13.63
CA LEU A 243 6.02 -11.88 -13.01
C LEU A 243 7.44 -11.43 -13.33
N LYS A 244 7.70 -11.04 -14.59
CA LYS A 244 9.02 -10.53 -15.00
C LYS A 244 9.38 -9.28 -14.19
N HIS A 245 8.49 -8.30 -14.07
CA HIS A 245 8.76 -7.09 -13.30
C HIS A 245 8.98 -7.37 -11.81
N LEU A 246 8.23 -8.30 -11.23
CA LEU A 246 8.42 -8.70 -9.83
C LEU A 246 9.75 -9.44 -9.62
N GLN A 247 10.16 -10.31 -10.55
CA GLN A 247 11.49 -10.92 -10.51
C GLN A 247 12.60 -9.87 -10.65
N ASP A 248 12.41 -8.88 -11.54
CA ASP A 248 13.33 -7.76 -11.68
C ASP A 248 13.36 -6.89 -10.40
N ALA A 249 12.27 -6.83 -9.63
CA ALA A 249 12.20 -6.15 -8.33
C ALA A 249 12.94 -6.92 -7.23
N ASP A 250 12.77 -8.25 -7.17
CA ASP A 250 13.49 -9.11 -6.23
C ASP A 250 15.00 -9.14 -6.52
N ALA A 251 15.41 -8.98 -7.77
CA ALA A 251 16.81 -8.83 -8.13
C ALA A 251 17.44 -7.51 -7.62
N GLU A 252 16.65 -6.45 -7.45
CA GLU A 252 17.10 -5.16 -6.88
C GLU A 252 17.16 -5.23 -5.35
N LEU A 253 16.19 -5.90 -4.71
CA LEU A 253 16.12 -6.07 -3.25
C LEU A 253 15.65 -7.48 -2.88
N THR A 254 16.60 -8.42 -2.81
CA THR A 254 16.30 -9.85 -2.69
C THR A 254 15.67 -10.21 -1.36
N GLY A 255 14.60 -11.02 -1.42
CA GLY A 255 13.90 -11.55 -0.25
C GLY A 255 12.98 -10.54 0.42
N TRP A 256 12.62 -9.45 -0.27
CA TRP A 256 11.62 -8.52 0.25
C TRP A 256 10.24 -9.17 0.17
N TRP A 257 9.65 -9.45 1.34
CA TRP A 257 8.38 -10.17 1.47
C TRP A 257 7.26 -9.61 0.58
N LEU A 258 7.19 -8.29 0.40
CA LEU A 258 6.13 -7.65 -0.39
C LEU A 258 6.23 -8.04 -1.87
N VAL A 259 7.45 -8.17 -2.40
CA VAL A 259 7.67 -8.66 -3.76
C VAL A 259 7.34 -10.15 -3.84
N GLN A 260 7.76 -10.93 -2.84
CA GLN A 260 7.50 -12.38 -2.79
C GLN A 260 6.01 -12.70 -2.73
N GLU A 261 5.23 -11.93 -1.96
CA GLU A 261 3.76 -12.05 -1.89
C GLU A 261 3.12 -11.87 -3.27
N HIS A 262 3.48 -10.83 -4.02
CA HIS A 262 2.95 -10.61 -5.37
C HIS A 262 3.44 -11.67 -6.37
N ILE A 263 4.64 -12.23 -6.18
CA ILE A 263 5.11 -13.38 -6.98
C ILE A 263 4.20 -14.60 -6.70
N ALA A 264 3.93 -14.89 -5.43
CA ALA A 264 3.05 -15.99 -5.02
C ALA A 264 1.63 -15.80 -5.55
N GLU A 265 1.13 -14.56 -5.53
CA GLU A 265 -0.16 -14.19 -6.11
C GLU A 265 -0.22 -14.49 -7.61
N ILE A 266 0.81 -14.10 -8.38
CA ILE A 266 0.85 -14.43 -9.81
C ILE A 266 0.91 -15.94 -10.05
N HIS A 267 1.65 -16.71 -9.23
CA HIS A 267 1.64 -18.17 -9.34
C HIS A 267 0.23 -18.72 -9.09
N ASN A 268 -0.46 -18.24 -8.05
CA ASN A 268 -1.84 -18.60 -7.77
C ASN A 268 -2.78 -18.30 -8.95
N ARG A 269 -2.72 -17.08 -9.51
CA ARG A 269 -3.52 -16.66 -10.67
C ARG A 269 -3.20 -17.42 -11.98
N ARG A 270 -2.12 -18.21 -11.99
CA ARG A 270 -1.70 -19.07 -13.10
C ARG A 270 -1.94 -20.56 -12.82
N ASP A 271 -2.75 -20.86 -11.80
CA ASP A 271 -3.05 -22.22 -11.31
C ASP A 271 -1.83 -23.00 -10.80
N ASP A 272 -0.72 -22.31 -10.51
CA ASP A 272 0.48 -22.88 -9.90
C ASP A 272 0.40 -22.76 -8.37
N HIS A 273 -0.65 -23.36 -7.80
CA HIS A 273 -0.96 -23.28 -6.37
C HIS A 273 0.15 -23.88 -5.50
N ALA A 274 0.85 -24.92 -5.98
CA ALA A 274 1.94 -25.54 -5.24
C ALA A 274 3.09 -24.54 -5.00
N ARG A 275 3.47 -23.76 -6.01
CA ARG A 275 4.49 -22.73 -5.86
C ARG A 275 4.02 -21.57 -5.00
N ALA A 276 2.76 -21.16 -5.15
CA ALA A 276 2.17 -20.12 -4.31
C ALA A 276 2.17 -20.52 -2.83
N ILE A 277 1.77 -21.75 -2.51
CA ILE A 277 1.78 -22.31 -1.15
C ILE A 277 3.18 -22.30 -0.56
N GLU A 278 4.19 -22.77 -1.30
CA GLU A 278 5.59 -22.79 -0.83
C GLU A 278 6.07 -21.39 -0.42
N ILE A 279 5.78 -20.37 -1.23
CA ILE A 279 6.17 -18.99 -0.93
C ILE A 279 5.40 -18.47 0.28
N TYR A 280 4.08 -18.65 0.33
CA TYR A 280 3.27 -18.16 1.45
C TYR A 280 3.58 -18.89 2.78
N GLU A 281 3.92 -20.18 2.77
CA GLU A 281 4.39 -20.90 3.96
C GLU A 281 5.66 -20.25 4.54
N GLU A 282 6.61 -19.88 3.67
CA GLU A 282 7.83 -19.18 4.06
C GLU A 282 7.53 -17.76 4.57
N LEU A 283 6.61 -17.03 3.93
CA LEU A 283 6.19 -15.69 4.39
C LEU A 283 5.50 -15.73 5.75
N VAL A 284 4.58 -16.67 5.98
CA VAL A 284 3.94 -16.87 7.29
C VAL A 284 4.98 -17.21 8.36
N ARG A 285 6.02 -17.97 8.02
CA ARG A 285 7.11 -18.32 8.95
C ARG A 285 8.02 -17.14 9.29
N THR A 286 8.27 -16.24 8.34
CA THR A 286 9.30 -15.20 8.46
C THR A 286 8.76 -13.82 8.78
N ALA A 287 7.68 -13.40 8.13
CA ALA A 287 7.05 -12.10 8.33
C ALA A 287 5.93 -12.16 9.40
N ASP A 288 5.24 -13.30 9.51
CA ASP A 288 4.14 -13.54 10.46
C ASP A 288 3.03 -12.47 10.36
N LEU A 289 2.73 -12.04 9.12
CA LEU A 289 1.70 -11.06 8.82
C LEU A 289 0.35 -11.74 8.54
N PRO A 290 -0.77 -11.21 9.07
CA PRO A 290 -2.08 -11.86 8.94
C PRO A 290 -2.59 -11.97 7.49
N GLN A 291 -2.26 -11.03 6.60
CA GLN A 291 -2.63 -11.14 5.18
C GLN A 291 -1.96 -12.35 4.49
N HIS A 292 -0.75 -12.73 4.89
CA HIS A 292 -0.09 -13.93 4.35
C HIS A 292 -0.79 -15.20 4.83
N MET A 293 -1.32 -15.18 6.06
CA MET A 293 -2.13 -16.26 6.60
C MET A 293 -3.47 -16.38 5.84
N ASP A 294 -4.10 -15.26 5.51
CA ASP A 294 -5.34 -15.19 4.72
C ASP A 294 -5.14 -15.76 3.30
N ALA A 295 -4.07 -15.33 2.62
CA ALA A 295 -3.73 -15.84 1.29
C ALA A 295 -3.43 -17.35 1.32
N LEU A 296 -2.64 -17.81 2.30
CA LEU A 296 -2.32 -19.23 2.45
C LEU A 296 -3.55 -20.08 2.81
N ALA A 297 -4.44 -19.56 3.66
CA ALA A 297 -5.69 -20.24 4.00
C ALA A 297 -6.61 -20.41 2.79
N SER A 298 -6.66 -19.39 1.91
CA SER A 298 -7.39 -19.45 0.64
C SER A 298 -6.90 -20.61 -0.22
N LEU A 299 -5.57 -20.70 -0.38
CA LEU A 299 -4.91 -21.77 -1.13
C LEU A 299 -5.19 -23.16 -0.52
N TYR A 300 -5.06 -23.32 0.80
CA TYR A 300 -5.37 -24.58 1.47
C TYR A 300 -6.84 -24.99 1.34
N ARG A 301 -7.80 -24.04 1.39
CA ARG A 301 -9.20 -24.36 1.10
C ARG A 301 -9.36 -24.87 -0.33
N HIS A 302 -8.71 -24.20 -1.29
CA HIS A 302 -8.74 -24.58 -2.70
C HIS A 302 -8.16 -25.97 -2.95
N THR A 303 -7.05 -26.33 -2.29
CA THR A 303 -6.38 -27.64 -2.43
C THR A 303 -6.96 -28.75 -1.54
N GLY A 304 -8.02 -28.46 -0.77
CA GLY A 304 -8.72 -29.45 0.06
C GLY A 304 -8.15 -29.65 1.46
N GLU A 305 -7.18 -28.83 1.88
CA GLU A 305 -6.53 -28.85 3.20
C GLU A 305 -7.32 -28.00 4.22
N SER A 306 -8.62 -28.27 4.36
CA SER A 306 -9.54 -27.40 5.10
C SER A 306 -9.14 -27.17 6.57
N GLN A 307 -8.61 -28.17 7.26
CA GLN A 307 -8.18 -28.01 8.65
C GLN A 307 -7.04 -26.98 8.80
N ARG A 308 -6.03 -27.06 7.94
CA ARG A 308 -4.91 -26.10 7.96
C ARG A 308 -5.39 -24.69 7.63
N ALA A 309 -6.36 -24.58 6.72
CA ALA A 309 -6.96 -23.29 6.41
C ALA A 309 -7.71 -22.68 7.61
N GLU A 310 -8.56 -23.45 8.30
CA GLU A 310 -9.31 -22.93 9.47
C GLU A 310 -8.36 -22.48 10.60
N GLU A 311 -7.26 -23.20 10.83
CA GLU A 311 -6.23 -22.81 11.80
C GLU A 311 -5.58 -21.46 11.44
N LEU A 312 -5.28 -21.25 10.16
CA LEU A 312 -4.71 -19.98 9.68
C LEU A 312 -5.72 -18.84 9.74
N ILE A 313 -6.98 -19.08 9.35
CA ILE A 313 -8.06 -18.08 9.41
C ILE A 313 -8.26 -17.60 10.85
N ALA A 314 -8.32 -18.52 11.81
CA ALA A 314 -8.47 -18.17 13.22
C ALA A 314 -7.27 -17.36 13.75
N ARG A 315 -6.04 -17.72 13.33
CA ARG A 315 -4.82 -16.97 13.68
C ARG A 315 -4.81 -15.58 13.05
N ALA A 316 -5.17 -15.45 11.78
CA ALA A 316 -5.26 -14.18 11.07
C ALA A 316 -6.29 -13.25 11.73
N ALA A 317 -7.49 -13.76 12.02
CA ALA A 317 -8.55 -13.02 12.71
C ALA A 317 -8.07 -12.44 14.06
N ALA A 318 -7.40 -13.28 14.89
CA ALA A 318 -6.87 -12.83 16.18
C ALA A 318 -5.82 -11.72 16.02
N ARG A 319 -4.96 -11.81 15.01
CA ARG A 319 -3.95 -10.78 14.70
C ARG A 319 -4.60 -9.50 14.19
N TRP A 320 -5.60 -9.59 13.32
CA TRP A 320 -6.34 -8.43 12.84
C TRP A 320 -7.05 -7.69 13.99
N GLU A 321 -7.73 -8.41 14.88
CA GLU A 321 -8.39 -7.79 16.04
C GLU A 321 -7.38 -7.14 17.00
N GLN A 322 -6.21 -7.76 17.21
CA GLN A 322 -5.13 -7.13 17.99
C GLN A 322 -4.65 -5.82 17.35
N GLN A 323 -4.47 -5.80 16.03
CA GLN A 323 -4.06 -4.60 15.31
C GLN A 323 -5.16 -3.53 15.32
N LEU A 324 -6.41 -3.90 15.12
CA LEU A 324 -7.57 -3.00 15.19
C LEU A 324 -7.71 -2.35 16.57
N ALA A 325 -7.43 -3.08 17.65
CA ALA A 325 -7.46 -2.54 19.01
C ALA A 325 -6.35 -1.50 19.27
N SER A 326 -5.26 -1.53 18.50
CA SER A 326 -4.08 -0.67 18.71
C SER A 326 -4.01 0.51 17.73
N PHE A 327 -4.17 0.22 16.44
CA PHE A 327 -4.11 1.17 15.32
C PHE A 327 -5.24 0.87 14.32
N PRO A 328 -6.51 1.15 14.68
CA PRO A 328 -7.65 0.79 13.85
C PRO A 328 -7.54 1.34 12.44
N GLU A 329 -7.09 2.57 12.27
CA GLU A 329 -6.99 3.20 10.94
C GLU A 329 -5.97 2.52 10.02
N SER A 330 -4.89 1.96 10.60
CA SER A 330 -3.87 1.21 9.87
C SER A 330 -4.36 -0.18 9.43
N ALA A 331 -5.14 -0.85 10.28
CA ALA A 331 -5.51 -2.25 10.07
C ALA A 331 -6.86 -2.41 9.36
N MET A 332 -7.76 -1.44 9.49
CA MET A 332 -9.16 -1.53 9.07
C MET A 332 -9.35 -1.91 7.60
N GLY A 333 -8.53 -1.37 6.69
CA GLY A 333 -8.60 -1.73 5.27
C GLY A 333 -8.28 -3.20 4.99
N HIS A 334 -7.22 -3.72 5.63
CA HIS A 334 -6.78 -5.11 5.44
C HIS A 334 -7.63 -6.10 6.25
N ALA A 335 -7.98 -5.76 7.49
CA ALA A 335 -8.91 -6.57 8.29
C ALA A 335 -10.28 -6.69 7.60
N LEU A 336 -10.77 -5.63 6.96
CA LEU A 336 -11.99 -5.70 6.15
C LEU A 336 -11.89 -6.78 5.06
N HIS A 337 -10.74 -6.92 4.40
CA HIS A 337 -10.57 -7.97 3.39
C HIS A 337 -10.68 -9.37 4.00
N HIS A 338 -10.04 -9.63 5.14
CA HIS A 338 -10.23 -10.87 5.90
C HIS A 338 -11.71 -11.15 6.18
N TYR A 339 -12.44 -10.16 6.71
CA TYR A 339 -13.84 -10.35 7.09
C TYR A 339 -14.78 -10.47 5.89
N LEU A 340 -14.45 -9.87 4.74
CA LEU A 340 -15.20 -10.08 3.49
C LEU A 340 -15.10 -11.54 3.02
N GLN A 341 -13.99 -12.21 3.29
CA GLN A 341 -13.70 -13.54 2.78
C GLN A 341 -14.02 -14.67 3.77
N PHE A 342 -13.65 -14.51 5.04
CA PHE A 342 -13.64 -15.58 6.03
C PHE A 342 -14.56 -15.35 7.21
N GLY A 343 -14.90 -14.09 7.48
CA GLY A 343 -15.58 -13.71 8.71
C GLY A 343 -17.06 -13.41 8.55
N PRO A 344 -17.73 -13.03 9.65
CA PRO A 344 -19.14 -12.65 9.62
C PRO A 344 -19.35 -11.39 8.77
N PRO A 345 -20.35 -11.37 7.87
CA PRO A 345 -20.58 -10.26 6.95
C PRO A 345 -20.96 -8.96 7.68
N GLU A 346 -21.52 -9.03 8.89
CA GLU A 346 -21.81 -7.87 9.73
C GLU A 346 -20.53 -7.13 10.14
N ARG A 347 -19.48 -7.89 10.51
CA ARG A 347 -18.17 -7.31 10.88
C ARG A 347 -17.49 -6.70 9.66
N ALA A 348 -17.60 -7.34 8.50
CA ALA A 348 -17.13 -6.76 7.24
C ALA A 348 -17.84 -5.44 6.94
N LEU A 349 -19.17 -5.37 7.06
CA LEU A 349 -19.92 -4.14 6.83
C LEU A 349 -19.57 -3.03 7.83
N GLU A 350 -19.40 -3.35 9.10
CA GLU A 350 -18.95 -2.39 10.14
C GLU A 350 -17.62 -1.74 9.75
N LEU A 351 -16.60 -2.57 9.45
CA LEU A 351 -15.28 -2.11 9.04
C LEU A 351 -15.34 -1.33 7.72
N ALA A 352 -16.17 -1.76 6.77
CA ALA A 352 -16.31 -1.06 5.49
C ALA A 352 -16.93 0.33 5.65
N ARG A 353 -17.93 0.49 6.51
CA ARG A 353 -18.54 1.79 6.80
C ARG A 353 -17.54 2.71 7.51
N ALA A 354 -16.80 2.20 8.50
CA ALA A 354 -15.76 2.96 9.18
C ALA A 354 -14.63 3.37 8.23
N ASN A 355 -14.22 2.47 7.33
CA ASN A 355 -13.18 2.71 6.34
C ASN A 355 -13.60 3.78 5.32
N HIS A 356 -14.83 3.70 4.82
CA HIS A 356 -15.38 4.70 3.91
C HIS A 356 -15.54 6.06 4.58
N ALA A 357 -15.97 6.10 5.85
CA ALA A 357 -16.07 7.35 6.60
C ALA A 357 -14.70 8.03 6.78
N ASN A 358 -13.64 7.25 6.98
CA ASN A 358 -12.28 7.76 7.15
C ASN A 358 -11.64 8.21 5.81
N ARG A 359 -11.76 7.39 4.75
CA ARG A 359 -11.17 7.62 3.43
C ARG A 359 -12.19 7.38 2.30
N PRO A 360 -13.04 8.36 1.97
CA PRO A 360 -14.21 8.15 1.10
C PRO A 360 -13.93 7.95 -0.40
N GLY A 361 -12.66 7.83 -0.79
CA GLY A 361 -12.24 7.53 -2.16
C GLY A 361 -12.66 6.15 -2.68
N GLY A 362 -12.29 5.88 -3.93
CA GLY A 362 -12.83 4.79 -4.74
C GLY A 362 -12.59 3.40 -4.14
N ASP A 363 -11.38 3.14 -3.63
CA ASP A 363 -11.08 1.85 -2.99
C ASP A 363 -12.03 1.55 -1.83
N ALA A 364 -12.29 2.53 -0.95
CA ALA A 364 -13.18 2.34 0.19
C ALA A 364 -14.66 2.24 -0.22
N GLN A 365 -15.07 2.98 -1.26
CA GLN A 365 -16.40 2.85 -1.85
C GLN A 365 -16.62 1.45 -2.42
N VAL A 366 -15.65 0.91 -3.15
CA VAL A 366 -15.74 -0.44 -3.72
C VAL A 366 -15.79 -1.49 -2.61
N SER A 367 -14.98 -1.38 -1.56
CA SER A 367 -15.06 -2.31 -0.42
C SER A 367 -16.40 -2.22 0.32
N LEU A 368 -16.97 -1.02 0.48
CA LEU A 368 -18.29 -0.83 1.05
C LEU A 368 -19.39 -1.44 0.19
N ALA A 369 -19.35 -1.22 -1.14
CA ALA A 369 -20.28 -1.85 -2.06
C ALA A 369 -20.20 -3.38 -1.96
N HIS A 370 -19.00 -3.96 -1.85
CA HIS A 370 -18.84 -5.39 -1.64
C HIS A 370 -19.48 -5.87 -0.33
N ALA A 371 -19.17 -5.21 0.79
CA ALA A 371 -19.73 -5.59 2.08
C ALA A 371 -21.27 -5.52 2.10
N LEU A 372 -21.84 -4.52 1.42
CA LEU A 372 -23.29 -4.38 1.24
C LEU A 372 -23.88 -5.54 0.42
N LEU A 373 -23.21 -5.99 -0.63
CA LEU A 373 -23.63 -7.17 -1.39
C LEU A 373 -23.62 -8.44 -0.55
N ASN A 374 -22.57 -8.65 0.26
CA ASN A 374 -22.48 -9.80 1.18
C ASN A 374 -23.59 -9.77 2.25
N MET A 375 -24.08 -8.58 2.60
CA MET A 375 -25.24 -8.38 3.50
C MET A 375 -26.59 -8.43 2.77
N GLY A 376 -26.64 -8.74 1.47
CA GLY A 376 -27.88 -8.80 0.70
C GLY A 376 -28.54 -7.44 0.47
N GLN A 377 -27.75 -6.36 0.43
CA GLN A 377 -28.21 -4.97 0.24
C GLN A 377 -27.81 -4.39 -1.13
N PRO A 378 -28.27 -4.99 -2.26
CA PRO A 378 -27.76 -4.65 -3.58
C PRO A 378 -28.12 -3.24 -4.05
N ALA A 379 -29.25 -2.67 -3.59
CA ALA A 379 -29.63 -1.29 -3.94
C ALA A 379 -28.68 -0.25 -3.32
N GLU A 380 -28.30 -0.43 -2.04
CA GLU A 380 -27.32 0.44 -1.38
C GLU A 380 -25.92 0.24 -1.99
N ALA A 381 -25.55 -1.01 -2.29
CA ALA A 381 -24.29 -1.34 -2.95
C ALA A 381 -24.18 -0.65 -4.32
N LEU A 382 -25.23 -0.72 -5.14
CA LEU A 382 -25.26 -0.07 -6.44
C LEU A 382 -25.11 1.44 -6.31
N ALA A 383 -25.84 2.08 -5.39
CA ALA A 383 -25.73 3.52 -5.17
C ALA A 383 -24.30 3.95 -4.75
N VAL A 384 -23.59 3.12 -3.99
CA VAL A 384 -22.17 3.36 -3.65
C VAL A 384 -21.28 3.19 -4.88
N ALA A 385 -21.46 2.12 -5.65
CA ALA A 385 -20.68 1.84 -6.86
C ALA A 385 -20.89 2.92 -7.94
N GLU A 386 -22.11 3.41 -8.12
CA GLU A 386 -22.44 4.51 -9.05
C GLU A 386 -21.74 5.82 -8.68
N ARG A 387 -21.57 6.13 -7.39
CA ARG A 387 -20.76 7.29 -6.96
C ARG A 387 -19.29 7.14 -7.34
N ALA A 388 -18.73 5.93 -7.20
CA ALA A 388 -17.36 5.66 -7.65
C ALA A 388 -17.23 5.74 -9.18
N LEU A 389 -18.20 5.16 -9.93
CA LEU A 389 -18.29 5.25 -11.39
C LEU A 389 -18.46 6.68 -11.89
N ALA A 390 -19.09 7.57 -11.12
CA ALA A 390 -19.21 8.99 -11.46
C ALA A 390 -17.91 9.79 -11.27
N SER A 391 -16.88 9.21 -10.64
CA SER A 391 -15.54 9.80 -10.49
C SER A 391 -14.57 9.27 -11.56
N PRO A 392 -13.33 9.78 -11.66
CA PRO A 392 -12.29 9.17 -12.50
C PRO A 392 -11.81 7.77 -12.08
N TYR A 393 -12.13 7.29 -10.87
CA TYR A 393 -11.65 5.99 -10.38
C TYR A 393 -12.19 4.83 -11.23
N ARG A 394 -11.30 3.99 -11.75
CA ARG A 394 -11.62 2.89 -12.65
C ARG A 394 -10.74 1.69 -12.34
N THR A 395 -11.35 0.64 -11.80
CA THR A 395 -10.68 -0.65 -11.57
C THR A 395 -11.60 -1.79 -12.02
N PRO A 396 -11.03 -2.95 -12.40
CA PRO A 396 -11.84 -4.14 -12.71
C PRO A 396 -12.84 -4.45 -11.60
N ARG A 397 -12.39 -4.35 -10.35
CA ARG A 397 -13.20 -4.59 -9.16
C ARG A 397 -14.42 -3.67 -9.03
N LEU A 398 -14.30 -2.38 -9.39
CA LEU A 398 -15.45 -1.47 -9.39
C LEU A 398 -16.56 -1.99 -10.32
N HIS A 399 -16.17 -2.43 -11.51
CA HIS A 399 -17.09 -3.00 -12.48
C HIS A 399 -17.67 -4.35 -12.02
N ASP A 400 -16.88 -5.21 -11.36
CA ASP A 400 -17.36 -6.46 -10.75
C ASP A 400 -18.46 -6.22 -9.69
N VAL A 401 -18.23 -5.32 -8.72
CA VAL A 401 -19.24 -5.03 -7.68
C VAL A 401 -20.48 -4.37 -8.29
N ALA A 402 -20.34 -3.49 -9.29
CA ALA A 402 -21.46 -2.90 -9.99
C ALA A 402 -22.27 -3.95 -10.77
N ALA A 403 -21.60 -4.85 -11.51
CA ALA A 403 -22.22 -5.94 -12.24
C ALA A 403 -23.04 -6.85 -11.32
N LYS A 404 -22.45 -7.26 -10.18
CA LYS A 404 -23.13 -8.07 -9.15
C LYS A 404 -24.34 -7.36 -8.56
N ALA A 405 -24.22 -6.07 -8.26
CA ALA A 405 -25.35 -5.29 -7.73
C ALA A 405 -26.49 -5.19 -8.73
N HIS A 406 -26.19 -4.88 -10.01
CA HIS A 406 -27.18 -4.87 -11.08
C HIS A 406 -27.86 -6.23 -11.27
N ALA A 407 -27.08 -7.32 -11.27
CA ALA A 407 -27.61 -8.68 -11.44
C ALA A 407 -28.58 -9.05 -10.30
N MET A 408 -28.24 -8.75 -9.05
CA MET A 408 -29.11 -8.99 -7.89
C MET A 408 -30.42 -8.17 -7.92
N LEU A 409 -30.42 -7.03 -8.62
CA LEU A 409 -31.60 -6.19 -8.83
C LEU A 409 -32.41 -6.57 -10.08
N GLY A 410 -31.96 -7.54 -10.87
CA GLY A 410 -32.60 -7.92 -12.14
C GLY A 410 -32.31 -6.97 -13.30
N HIS A 411 -31.32 -6.08 -13.17
CA HIS A 411 -30.87 -5.16 -14.22
C HIS A 411 -29.90 -5.87 -15.18
N THR A 412 -30.36 -6.91 -15.89
CA THR A 412 -29.50 -7.82 -16.67
C THR A 412 -28.60 -7.11 -17.66
N GLN A 413 -29.15 -6.22 -18.49
CA GLN A 413 -28.36 -5.50 -19.50
C GLN A 413 -27.23 -4.66 -18.86
N ALA A 414 -27.54 -3.92 -17.79
CA ALA A 414 -26.53 -3.14 -17.09
C ALA A 414 -25.45 -4.02 -16.45
N ALA A 415 -25.81 -5.21 -15.93
CA ALA A 415 -24.83 -6.16 -15.40
C ALA A 415 -23.89 -6.69 -16.49
N GLU A 416 -24.41 -6.98 -17.68
CA GLU A 416 -23.62 -7.41 -18.84
C GLU A 416 -22.68 -6.30 -19.34
N GLU A 417 -23.14 -5.05 -19.38
CA GLU A 417 -22.32 -3.88 -19.74
C GLU A 417 -21.16 -3.69 -18.76
N GLN A 418 -21.41 -3.77 -17.45
CA GLN A 418 -20.34 -3.70 -16.44
C GLN A 418 -19.37 -4.88 -16.56
N THR A 419 -19.86 -6.08 -16.83
CA THR A 419 -19.01 -7.26 -17.04
C THR A 419 -18.13 -7.12 -18.29
N ALA A 420 -18.65 -6.53 -19.37
CA ALA A 420 -17.87 -6.27 -20.57
C ALA A 420 -16.74 -5.25 -20.32
N LEU A 421 -17.02 -4.19 -19.55
CA LEU A 421 -16.01 -3.21 -19.13
C LEU A 421 -14.91 -3.85 -18.27
N LEU A 422 -15.32 -4.68 -17.30
CA LEU A 422 -14.42 -5.47 -16.47
C LEU A 422 -13.45 -6.31 -17.31
N LEU A 423 -13.97 -7.11 -18.24
CA LEU A 423 -13.16 -8.01 -19.08
C LEU A 423 -12.30 -7.27 -20.11
N ALA A 424 -12.72 -6.08 -20.54
CA ALA A 424 -11.90 -5.22 -21.38
C ALA A 424 -10.66 -4.68 -20.63
N MET A 425 -10.77 -4.45 -19.32
CA MET A 425 -9.66 -4.02 -18.47
C MET A 425 -8.74 -5.19 -18.09
N ASN A 426 -9.33 -6.33 -17.72
CA ASN A 426 -8.61 -7.53 -17.34
C ASN A 426 -9.33 -8.77 -17.89
N PRO A 427 -8.87 -9.33 -19.03
CA PRO A 427 -9.48 -10.51 -19.64
C PRO A 427 -9.38 -11.78 -18.81
N ARG A 428 -8.54 -11.78 -17.76
CA ARG A 428 -8.33 -12.90 -16.85
C ARG A 428 -8.96 -12.67 -15.47
N TYR A 429 -9.73 -11.60 -15.32
CA TYR A 429 -10.34 -11.29 -14.04
C TYR A 429 -11.22 -12.45 -13.57
N SER A 430 -10.98 -12.89 -12.34
CA SER A 430 -11.88 -13.77 -11.62
C SER A 430 -12.46 -12.97 -10.45
N SER A 431 -13.72 -13.22 -10.10
CA SER A 431 -14.24 -12.71 -8.82
C SER A 431 -13.42 -13.23 -7.63
N ASP A 432 -12.78 -14.41 -7.79
CA ASP A 432 -11.92 -15.06 -6.80
C ASP A 432 -10.49 -14.51 -6.77
N ASP A 433 -10.19 -13.47 -7.56
CA ASP A 433 -8.84 -12.95 -7.73
C ASP A 433 -8.37 -12.20 -6.47
N HIS A 434 -7.34 -12.70 -5.79
CA HIS A 434 -6.88 -12.24 -4.49
C HIS A 434 -5.84 -11.09 -4.58
N SER A 435 -6.14 -9.99 -5.27
CA SER A 435 -5.25 -8.81 -5.15
C SER A 435 -5.38 -8.17 -3.78
N HIS A 436 -4.25 -8.13 -3.06
CA HIS A 436 -4.06 -7.43 -1.78
C HIS A 436 -3.56 -6.00 -1.98
#